data_AF-A0A8T6M4G2-F1
#
_entry.id   AF-A0A8T6M4G2-F1
#
_cell.length_a   1.000
_cell.length_b   1.000
_cell.length_c   1.000
_cell.angle_alpha   90.00
_cell.angle_beta   90.00
_cell.angle_gamma   90.00
#
_symmetry.space_group_name_H-M   'P 1'
#
loop_
_entity.id
_entity.type
_entity.pdbx_description
1 polymer ?
#
loop_
_entity_poly.entity_id
_entity_poly.type
_entity_poly.pdbx_seq_one_letter_code
_entity_poly.pdbx_strand_id
1 'polypeptide(L)'
;MITLGFVFIIIISFILHIFVYIFGGRGFEKTLTAVVIGMTPTAILGQIPLVGIFAGLYGLILEIVGVSKLHKFSIIRSIAVVLIPLIILGLIIGALIAATALLYLSSINSINELTSSTISIIDASCINGKITLIISNTGTSDIADGGIKVFIDGSLSDDYGTLDPINSQSNKVAVGITSYDSGKHIVTVTSSSNSEDRIVYCD
;
A
#
# COMPACT_ATOMS: atom_id res chain seq x y z
N MET A 1 -14.67 18.25 15.28
CA MET A 1 -14.63 18.50 13.82
C MET A 1 -14.93 19.94 13.42
N ILE A 2 -15.46 20.80 14.30
CA ILE A 2 -15.79 22.21 13.95
C ILE A 2 -14.58 23.16 14.10
N THR A 3 -13.70 22.93 15.08
CA THR A 3 -12.50 23.76 15.33
C THR A 3 -11.48 23.72 14.19
N LEU A 4 -11.28 22.56 13.56
CA LEU A 4 -10.41 22.41 12.39
C LEU A 4 -10.92 23.21 11.18
N GLY A 5 -12.25 23.32 11.04
CA GLY A 5 -12.88 24.07 9.95
C GLY A 5 -12.63 25.57 10.02
N PHE A 6 -12.60 26.16 11.22
CA PHE A 6 -12.33 27.59 11.38
C PHE A 6 -10.90 27.98 10.97
N VAL A 7 -9.91 27.17 11.36
CA VAL A 7 -8.51 27.40 10.96
C VAL A 7 -8.39 27.31 9.44
N PHE A 8 -9.06 26.32 8.83
CA PHE A 8 -9.04 26.11 7.40
C PHE A 8 -9.67 27.27 6.61
N ILE A 9 -10.79 27.83 7.09
CA ILE A 9 -11.44 29.02 6.51
C ILE A 9 -10.46 30.20 6.47
N ILE A 10 -9.71 30.43 7.54
CA ILE A 10 -8.74 31.54 7.61
C ILE A 10 -7.61 31.32 6.60
N ILE A 11 -7.06 30.10 6.53
CA ILE A 11 -5.97 29.76 5.59
C ILE A 11 -6.45 29.93 4.14
N ILE A 12 -7.61 29.38 3.77
CA ILE A 12 -8.18 29.54 2.43
C ILE A 12 -8.42 31.02 2.13
N SER A 13 -9.01 31.77 3.06
CA SER A 13 -9.27 33.19 2.88
C SER A 13 -7.98 33.97 2.66
N PHE A 14 -6.90 33.60 3.33
CA PHE A 14 -5.60 34.23 3.15
C PHE A 14 -5.02 33.92 1.76
N ILE A 15 -5.05 32.66 1.34
CA ILE A 15 -4.59 32.25 0.01
C ILE A 15 -5.40 32.99 -1.07
N LEU A 16 -6.73 32.92 -1.01
CA LEU A 16 -7.59 33.64 -1.94
C LEU A 16 -7.35 35.15 -1.91
N HIS A 17 -7.08 35.73 -0.75
CA HIS A 17 -6.80 37.15 -0.62
C HIS A 17 -5.52 37.56 -1.35
N ILE A 18 -4.49 36.71 -1.41
CA ILE A 18 -3.29 36.97 -2.22
C ILE A 18 -3.69 37.14 -3.69
N PHE A 19 -4.52 36.27 -4.24
CA PHE A 19 -4.99 36.38 -5.62
C PHE A 19 -5.90 37.59 -5.80
N VAL A 20 -6.86 37.83 -4.90
CA VAL A 20 -7.68 39.05 -4.92
C VAL A 20 -6.80 40.30 -4.93
N TYR A 21 -5.74 40.33 -4.13
CA TYR A 21 -4.81 41.46 -4.02
C TYR A 21 -4.01 41.68 -5.31
N ILE A 22 -3.53 40.61 -5.95
CA ILE A 22 -2.85 40.64 -7.25
C ILE A 22 -3.79 41.21 -8.32
N PHE A 23 -5.06 40.81 -8.29
CA PHE A 23 -6.09 41.35 -9.17
C PHE A 23 -6.65 42.69 -8.67
N GLY A 24 -5.95 43.44 -7.82
CA GLY A 24 -6.28 44.82 -7.44
C GLY A 24 -7.40 44.98 -6.40
N GLY A 25 -7.87 43.89 -5.81
CA GLY A 25 -8.83 43.90 -4.71
C GLY A 25 -8.16 44.26 -3.39
N ARG A 26 -8.95 44.75 -2.43
CA ARG A 26 -8.47 45.24 -1.14
C ARG A 26 -9.47 44.91 -0.04
N GLY A 27 -8.95 44.69 1.17
CA GLY A 27 -9.73 44.34 2.35
C GLY A 27 -9.83 42.84 2.55
N PHE A 28 -9.10 42.32 3.53
CA PHE A 28 -9.11 40.90 3.89
C PHE A 28 -10.49 40.46 4.39
N GLU A 29 -11.16 41.29 5.21
CA GLU A 29 -12.50 41.03 5.76
C GLU A 29 -13.55 40.74 4.68
N LYS A 30 -13.43 41.41 3.52
CA LYS A 30 -14.30 41.17 2.35
C LYS A 30 -14.07 39.80 1.74
N THR A 31 -12.81 39.37 1.71
CA THR A 31 -12.43 38.05 1.18
C THR A 31 -12.87 36.96 2.13
N LEU A 32 -12.63 37.15 3.43
CA LEU A 32 -13.10 36.25 4.48
C LEU A 32 -14.63 36.10 4.46
N THR A 33 -15.37 37.21 4.34
CA THR A 33 -16.83 37.18 4.21
C THR A 33 -17.28 36.39 2.97
N ALA A 34 -16.63 36.58 1.82
CA ALA A 34 -16.95 35.84 0.60
C ALA A 34 -16.74 34.32 0.79
N VAL A 35 -15.62 33.91 1.40
CA VAL A 35 -15.29 32.51 1.67
C VAL A 35 -16.28 31.88 2.66
N VAL A 36 -16.60 32.57 3.76
CA VAL A 36 -17.56 32.08 4.75
C VAL A 36 -18.93 31.84 4.13
N ILE A 37 -19.42 32.78 3.30
CA ILE A 37 -20.69 32.62 2.59
C ILE A 37 -20.63 31.45 1.61
N GLY A 38 -19.53 31.31 0.87
CA GLY A 38 -19.32 30.20 -0.07
C GLY A 38 -19.25 28.83 0.60
N MET A 39 -18.66 28.73 1.80
CA MET A 39 -18.51 27.47 2.53
C MET A 39 -19.76 27.05 3.32
N THR A 40 -20.68 27.99 3.59
CA THR A 40 -21.88 27.73 4.42
C THR A 40 -22.74 26.56 3.89
N PRO A 41 -23.07 26.48 2.57
CA PRO A 41 -23.84 25.35 2.04
C PRO A 41 -23.16 24.00 2.31
N THR A 42 -21.84 23.90 2.09
CA THR A 42 -21.09 22.65 2.30
C THR A 42 -20.94 22.31 3.79
N ALA A 43 -20.83 23.32 4.66
CA ALA A 43 -20.76 23.10 6.10
C ALA A 43 -22.05 22.48 6.67
N ILE A 44 -23.21 22.85 6.13
CA ILE A 44 -24.53 22.38 6.58
C ILE A 44 -24.95 21.11 5.82
N LEU A 45 -24.89 21.16 4.49
CA LEU A 45 -25.43 20.11 3.61
C LEU A 45 -24.39 19.07 3.19
N GLY A 46 -23.10 19.34 3.41
CA GLY A 46 -22.00 18.44 3.03
C GLY A 46 -21.96 17.13 3.79
N GLN A 47 -22.65 17.04 4.94
CA GLN A 47 -22.74 15.80 5.71
C GLN A 47 -23.71 14.79 5.09
N ILE A 48 -24.60 15.23 4.19
CA ILE A 48 -25.53 14.34 3.50
C ILE A 48 -24.82 13.76 2.26
N PRO A 49 -24.65 12.43 2.17
CA PRO A 49 -24.07 11.77 1.00
C PRO A 49 -24.81 12.21 -0.27
N LEU A 50 -24.09 12.45 -1.37
CA LEU A 50 -24.56 13.00 -2.66
C LEU A 50 -24.95 14.49 -2.65
N VAL A 51 -25.66 14.99 -1.64
CA VAL A 51 -26.08 16.41 -1.57
C VAL A 51 -24.87 17.33 -1.39
N GLY A 52 -23.81 16.86 -0.73
CA GLY A 52 -22.57 17.62 -0.57
C GLY A 52 -21.93 18.10 -1.87
N ILE A 53 -22.10 17.36 -2.98
CA ILE A 53 -21.57 17.76 -4.29
C ILE A 53 -22.30 19.00 -4.80
N PHE A 54 -23.63 18.98 -4.77
CA PHE A 54 -24.44 20.13 -5.18
C PHE A 54 -24.24 21.33 -4.24
N ALA A 55 -24.07 21.08 -2.94
CA ALA A 55 -23.76 22.12 -1.97
C ALA A 55 -22.40 22.78 -2.26
N GLY A 56 -21.39 22.00 -2.66
CA GLY A 56 -20.08 22.53 -3.08
C GLY A 56 -20.17 23.39 -4.35
N LEU A 57 -20.89 22.92 -5.37
CA LEU A 57 -21.11 23.70 -6.60
C LEU A 57 -21.84 25.02 -6.34
N TYR A 58 -22.89 24.98 -5.52
CA TYR A 58 -23.60 26.19 -5.12
C TYR A 58 -22.74 27.12 -4.28
N GLY A 59 -21.94 26.57 -3.37
CA GLY A 59 -20.96 27.30 -2.57
C GLY A 59 -19.95 28.05 -3.42
N LEU A 60 -19.43 27.41 -4.47
CA LEU A 60 -18.50 28.04 -5.41
C LEU A 60 -19.14 29.23 -6.15
N ILE A 61 -20.41 29.09 -6.56
CA ILE A 61 -21.16 30.20 -7.18
C ILE A 61 -21.30 31.37 -6.20
N LEU A 62 -21.67 31.08 -4.94
CA LEU A 62 -21.79 32.10 -3.90
C LEU A 62 -20.45 32.79 -3.60
N GLU A 63 -19.34 32.06 -3.61
CA GLU A 63 -18.01 32.60 -3.42
C GLU A 63 -17.64 33.58 -4.55
N ILE A 64 -17.85 33.19 -5.82
CA ILE A 64 -17.62 34.04 -6.99
C ILE A 64 -18.47 35.32 -6.92
N VAL A 65 -19.75 35.18 -6.59
CA VAL A 65 -20.67 36.32 -6.43
C VAL A 65 -20.25 37.20 -5.27
N GLY A 66 -19.82 36.61 -4.14
CA GLY A 66 -19.31 37.31 -2.96
C GLY A 66 -18.08 38.14 -3.31
N VAL A 67 -17.09 37.54 -3.97
CA VAL A 67 -15.89 38.23 -4.45
C VAL A 67 -16.26 39.36 -5.42
N SER A 68 -17.14 39.10 -6.39
CA SER A 68 -17.60 40.12 -7.35
C SER A 68 -18.23 41.34 -6.66
N LYS A 69 -19.18 41.12 -5.75
CA LYS A 69 -19.91 42.21 -5.09
C LYS A 69 -19.04 42.96 -4.09
N LEU A 70 -18.26 42.24 -3.27
CA LEU A 70 -17.48 42.85 -2.18
C LEU A 70 -16.24 43.58 -2.69
N HIS A 71 -15.58 43.05 -3.72
CA HIS A 71 -14.40 43.67 -4.36
C HIS A 71 -14.74 44.51 -5.60
N LYS A 72 -16.03 44.65 -5.94
CA LYS A 72 -16.51 45.41 -7.12
C LYS A 72 -15.87 44.95 -8.43
N PHE A 73 -15.59 43.66 -8.54
CA PHE A 73 -15.07 43.04 -9.75
C PHE A 73 -16.20 42.67 -10.70
N SER A 74 -15.93 42.69 -12.01
CA SER A 74 -16.82 42.05 -12.98
C SER A 74 -16.87 40.54 -12.72
N ILE A 75 -17.98 39.90 -13.06
CA ILE A 75 -18.18 38.45 -12.87
C ILE A 75 -17.04 37.64 -13.49
N ILE A 76 -16.63 37.97 -14.73
CA ILE A 76 -15.55 37.28 -15.44
C ILE A 76 -14.22 37.40 -14.67
N ARG A 77 -13.93 38.58 -14.11
CA ARG A 77 -12.73 38.80 -13.29
C ARG A 77 -12.80 37.98 -12.00
N SER A 78 -13.95 37.93 -11.33
CA SER A 78 -14.12 37.13 -10.12
C SER A 78 -13.98 35.63 -10.37
N ILE A 79 -14.48 35.14 -11.51
CA ILE A 79 -14.30 33.73 -11.92
C ILE A 79 -12.80 33.42 -12.01
N ALA A 80 -12.01 34.27 -12.68
CA ALA A 80 -10.56 34.07 -12.77
C ALA A 80 -9.89 34.10 -11.39
N VAL A 81 -10.24 35.08 -10.55
CA VAL A 81 -9.65 35.26 -9.21
C VAL A 81 -9.93 34.06 -8.29
N VAL A 82 -11.08 33.42 -8.41
CA VAL A 82 -11.46 32.26 -7.59
C VAL A 82 -10.94 30.95 -8.18
N LEU A 83 -11.05 30.75 -9.50
CA LEU A 83 -10.69 29.48 -10.13
C LEU A 83 -9.17 29.27 -10.24
N ILE A 84 -8.37 30.31 -10.45
CA ILE A 84 -6.90 30.18 -10.52
C ILE A 84 -6.31 29.57 -9.25
N PRO A 85 -6.54 30.12 -8.04
CA PRO A 85 -6.05 29.49 -6.81
C PRO A 85 -6.61 28.09 -6.60
N LEU A 86 -7.88 27.87 -6.92
CA LEU A 86 -8.53 26.58 -6.76
C LEU A 86 -7.86 25.49 -7.61
N ILE A 87 -7.56 25.78 -8.88
CA ILE A 87 -6.87 24.86 -9.79
C ILE A 87 -5.44 24.60 -9.32
N ILE A 88 -4.69 25.65 -8.97
CA ILE A 88 -3.30 25.51 -8.51
C ILE A 88 -3.24 24.64 -7.24
N LEU A 89 -4.07 24.95 -6.26
CA LEU A 89 -4.11 24.21 -5.00
C LEU A 89 -4.59 22.76 -5.22
N GLY A 90 -5.59 22.57 -6.08
CA GLY A 90 -6.07 21.24 -6.48
C GLY A 90 -4.98 20.39 -7.14
N LEU A 91 -4.17 20.96 -8.03
CA LEU A 91 -3.05 20.28 -8.68
C LEU A 91 -1.95 19.89 -7.67
N ILE A 92 -1.59 20.80 -6.75
CA ILE A 92 -0.58 20.53 -5.71
C ILE A 92 -1.04 19.39 -4.81
N ILE A 93 -2.28 19.46 -4.31
CA ILE A 93 -2.84 18.42 -3.43
C ILE A 93 -2.95 17.09 -4.18
N GLY A 94 -3.42 17.11 -5.44
CA GLY A 94 -3.49 15.92 -6.28
C GLY A 94 -2.14 15.25 -6.51
N ALA A 95 -1.09 16.05 -6.78
CA ALA A 95 0.27 15.56 -6.94
C ALA A 95 0.83 14.95 -5.64
N LEU A 96 0.58 15.59 -4.49
CA LEU A 96 1.00 15.06 -3.19
C LEU A 96 0.33 13.73 -2.86
N ILE A 97 -0.98 13.61 -3.11
CA ILE A 97 -1.72 12.36 -2.91
C ILE A 97 -1.21 11.26 -3.85
N ALA A 98 -0.95 11.58 -5.13
CA ALA A 98 -0.40 10.62 -6.07
C ALA A 98 1.01 10.15 -5.64
N ALA A 99 1.87 11.06 -5.20
CA ALA A 99 3.21 10.73 -4.72
C ALA A 99 3.16 9.83 -3.48
N THR A 100 2.32 10.15 -2.49
CA THR A 100 2.19 9.31 -1.29
C THR A 100 1.58 7.95 -1.60
N ALA A 101 0.62 7.87 -2.53
CA ALA A 101 0.07 6.61 -3.01
C ALA A 101 1.14 5.74 -3.69
N LEU A 102 1.99 6.33 -4.55
CA LEU A 102 3.09 5.61 -5.20
C LEU A 102 4.11 5.08 -4.18
N LEU A 103 4.47 5.89 -3.18
CA LEU A 103 5.36 5.47 -2.11
C LEU A 103 4.73 4.31 -1.32
N TYR A 104 3.45 4.41 -0.98
CA TYR A 104 2.74 3.35 -0.27
C TYR A 104 2.71 2.04 -1.07
N LEU A 105 2.43 2.10 -2.37
CA LEU A 105 2.47 0.94 -3.26
C LEU A 105 3.87 0.32 -3.35
N SER A 106 4.92 1.15 -3.41
CA SER A 106 6.30 0.67 -3.42
C SER A 106 6.69 -0.06 -2.13
N SER A 107 6.19 0.43 -0.99
CA SER A 107 6.39 -0.23 0.31
C SER A 107 5.73 -1.60 0.36
N ILE A 108 4.53 -1.77 -0.21
CA ILE A 108 3.85 -3.08 -0.25
C ILE A 108 4.63 -4.08 -1.10
N ASN A 109 5.12 -3.67 -2.27
CA ASN A 109 5.89 -4.55 -3.13
C ASN A 109 7.16 -5.07 -2.45
N SER A 110 7.79 -4.24 -1.61
CA SER A 110 8.97 -4.63 -0.83
C SER A 110 8.67 -5.66 0.26
N ILE A 111 7.42 -5.74 0.76
CA ILE A 111 7.01 -6.71 1.78
C ILE A 111 6.70 -8.08 1.16
N ASN A 112 6.25 -8.13 -0.08
CA ASN A 112 6.03 -9.39 -0.79
C ASN A 112 7.36 -10.12 -1.12
N GLU A 113 8.48 -9.40 -1.13
CA GLU A 113 9.81 -10.01 -1.20
C GLU A 113 10.29 -10.54 0.17
N LEU A 114 9.65 -10.12 1.28
CA LEU A 114 9.95 -10.56 2.64
C LEU A 114 9.18 -11.82 3.05
N THR A 115 8.22 -12.30 2.24
CA THR A 115 7.62 -13.63 2.42
C THR A 115 8.57 -14.67 1.84
N SER A 116 9.56 -15.05 2.64
CA SER A 116 10.52 -16.07 2.25
C SER A 116 9.98 -17.43 2.66
N SER A 117 10.03 -18.40 1.74
CA SER A 117 9.77 -19.81 1.99
C SER A 117 11.09 -20.52 2.30
N THR A 118 11.90 -19.96 3.21
CA THR A 118 13.22 -20.50 3.54
C THR A 118 13.10 -21.83 4.23
N ILE A 119 13.73 -22.86 3.68
CA ILE A 119 13.81 -24.19 4.28
C ILE A 119 15.16 -24.42 4.93
N SER A 120 15.19 -25.27 5.96
CA SER A 120 16.43 -25.84 6.46
C SER A 120 16.33 -27.31 6.84
N ILE A 121 17.39 -28.08 6.64
CA ILE A 121 17.48 -29.50 7.02
C ILE A 121 18.04 -29.60 8.44
N ILE A 122 17.15 -29.85 9.41
CA ILE A 122 17.53 -30.01 10.81
C ILE A 122 18.32 -31.30 10.99
N ASP A 123 17.82 -32.38 10.39
CA ASP A 123 18.43 -33.70 10.49
C ASP A 123 18.14 -34.55 9.27
N ALA A 124 19.06 -35.47 8.97
CA ALA A 124 18.94 -36.41 7.88
C ALA A 124 19.60 -37.73 8.28
N SER A 125 18.84 -38.81 8.18
CA SER A 125 19.28 -40.15 8.56
C SER A 125 18.83 -41.19 7.54
N CYS A 126 19.50 -42.33 7.48
CA CYS A 126 19.11 -43.47 6.64
C CYS A 126 18.93 -44.70 7.51
N ILE A 127 17.75 -45.32 7.46
CA ILE A 127 17.42 -46.51 8.25
C ILE A 127 16.79 -47.53 7.30
N ASN A 128 17.37 -48.73 7.21
CA ASN A 128 16.93 -49.78 6.28
C ASN A 128 16.88 -49.32 4.81
N GLY A 129 17.89 -48.55 4.39
CA GLY A 129 17.96 -47.92 3.07
C GLY A 129 16.98 -46.76 2.86
N LYS A 130 16.12 -46.41 3.82
CA LYS A 130 15.17 -45.30 3.68
C LYS A 130 15.72 -44.04 4.30
N ILE A 131 15.83 -42.99 3.50
CA ILE A 131 16.30 -41.68 3.97
C ILE A 131 15.12 -40.93 4.62
N THR A 132 15.33 -40.48 5.85
CA THR A 132 14.40 -39.64 6.62
C THR A 132 14.99 -38.26 6.79
N LEU A 133 14.20 -37.22 6.50
CA LEU A 133 14.57 -35.82 6.57
C LEU A 133 13.67 -35.09 7.57
N ILE A 134 14.27 -34.25 8.40
CA ILE A 134 13.55 -33.28 9.22
C ILE A 134 13.77 -31.90 8.61
N ILE A 135 12.73 -31.36 7.98
CA ILE A 135 12.77 -30.08 7.27
C ILE A 135 12.04 -29.03 8.12
N SER A 136 12.69 -27.89 8.32
CA SER A 136 12.12 -26.71 8.97
C SER A 136 11.81 -25.64 7.96
N ASN A 137 10.60 -25.07 8.00
CA ASN A 137 10.32 -23.81 7.35
C ASN A 137 10.74 -22.67 8.28
N THR A 138 11.94 -22.15 8.09
CA THR A 138 12.46 -20.97 8.80
C THR A 138 11.98 -19.66 8.17
N GLY A 139 11.21 -19.76 7.09
CA GLY A 139 10.56 -18.69 6.38
C GLY A 139 9.34 -18.09 7.08
N THR A 140 8.87 -16.99 6.52
CA THR A 140 7.72 -16.21 7.01
C THR A 140 6.42 -16.54 6.26
N SER A 141 6.49 -17.30 5.17
CA SER A 141 5.34 -17.82 4.43
C SER A 141 5.21 -19.33 4.54
N ASP A 142 3.96 -19.79 4.48
CA ASP A 142 3.65 -21.22 4.38
C ASP A 142 4.13 -21.74 3.01
N ILE A 143 4.63 -22.97 2.98
CA ILE A 143 5.03 -23.65 1.76
C ILE A 143 3.90 -24.58 1.35
N ALA A 144 3.24 -24.25 0.23
CA ALA A 144 2.15 -25.05 -0.31
C ALA A 144 2.64 -26.42 -0.86
N ASP A 145 1.69 -27.32 -1.08
CA ASP A 145 1.91 -28.63 -1.69
C ASP A 145 2.72 -28.55 -2.99
N GLY A 146 3.80 -29.32 -3.05
CA GLY A 146 4.72 -29.34 -4.21
C GLY A 146 5.69 -28.14 -4.27
N GLY A 147 5.66 -27.25 -3.27
CA GLY A 147 6.61 -26.13 -3.13
C GLY A 147 8.00 -26.55 -2.68
N ILE A 148 8.16 -27.79 -2.22
CA ILE A 148 9.45 -28.38 -1.81
C ILE A 148 9.79 -29.51 -2.76
N LYS A 149 11.03 -29.52 -3.26
CA LYS A 149 11.59 -30.57 -4.10
C LYS A 149 12.80 -31.17 -3.42
N VAL A 150 12.86 -32.49 -3.38
CA VAL A 150 13.99 -33.24 -2.84
C VAL A 150 14.75 -33.87 -3.99
N PHE A 151 16.05 -33.65 -4.04
CA PHE A 151 16.96 -34.28 -4.98
C PHE A 151 17.91 -35.19 -4.20
N ILE A 152 18.20 -36.35 -4.75
CA ILE A 152 19.20 -37.28 -4.21
C ILE A 152 20.23 -37.52 -5.31
N ASP A 153 21.49 -37.25 -4.98
CA ASP A 153 22.63 -37.31 -5.90
C ASP A 153 22.37 -36.52 -7.20
N GLY A 154 21.66 -35.39 -7.08
CA GLY A 154 21.32 -34.50 -8.19
C GLY A 154 20.11 -34.91 -9.03
N SER A 155 19.47 -36.05 -8.74
CA SER A 155 18.23 -36.50 -9.41
C SER A 155 17.01 -36.15 -8.56
N LEU A 156 15.94 -35.63 -9.18
CA LEU A 156 14.69 -35.36 -8.47
C LEU A 156 14.12 -36.69 -7.95
N SER A 157 13.84 -36.75 -6.65
CA SER A 157 13.25 -37.91 -6.00
C SER A 157 11.75 -37.68 -5.81
N ASP A 158 10.93 -38.50 -6.46
CA ASP A 158 9.48 -38.54 -6.24
C ASP A 158 9.11 -39.30 -4.95
N ASP A 159 10.11 -39.85 -4.25
CA ASP A 159 9.94 -40.78 -3.12
C ASP A 159 9.49 -40.11 -1.83
N TYR A 160 9.51 -38.78 -1.81
CA TYR A 160 9.02 -37.97 -0.70
C TYR A 160 7.59 -37.47 -0.91
N GLY A 161 6.98 -37.82 -2.06
CA GLY A 161 5.61 -37.44 -2.42
C GLY A 161 5.38 -35.93 -2.41
N THR A 162 4.12 -35.54 -2.49
CA THR A 162 3.70 -34.17 -2.17
C THR A 162 3.81 -34.03 -0.65
N LEU A 163 4.89 -33.42 -0.16
CA LEU A 163 4.96 -33.04 1.25
C LEU A 163 3.77 -32.12 1.55
N ASP A 164 2.86 -32.51 2.46
CA ASP A 164 1.72 -31.62 2.80
C ASP A 164 2.27 -30.24 3.24
N PRO A 165 1.46 -29.18 3.24
CA PRO A 165 1.97 -27.82 3.40
C PRO A 165 2.76 -27.68 4.71
N ILE A 166 3.92 -27.03 4.65
CA ILE A 166 4.70 -26.70 5.85
C ILE A 166 4.38 -25.26 6.22
N ASN A 167 3.65 -25.07 7.32
CA ASN A 167 3.36 -23.74 7.84
C ASN A 167 4.65 -22.99 8.17
N SER A 168 4.60 -21.67 8.13
CA SER A 168 5.70 -20.80 8.57
C SER A 168 6.17 -21.14 9.99
N GLN A 169 7.48 -21.08 10.20
CA GLN A 169 8.12 -21.38 11.50
C GLN A 169 7.78 -22.78 12.06
N SER A 170 7.49 -23.74 11.19
CA SER A 170 7.13 -25.10 11.59
C SER A 170 8.10 -26.14 11.03
N ASN A 171 8.12 -27.31 11.68
CA ASN A 171 8.96 -28.42 11.29
C ASN A 171 8.10 -29.55 10.77
N LYS A 172 8.60 -30.26 9.76
CA LYS A 172 7.97 -31.44 9.22
C LYS A 172 8.99 -32.56 9.02
N VAL A 173 8.56 -33.78 9.29
CA VAL A 173 9.33 -34.99 9.02
C VAL A 173 8.85 -35.58 7.71
N ALA A 174 9.79 -35.83 6.80
CA ALA A 174 9.58 -36.45 5.52
C ALA A 174 10.37 -37.77 5.46
N VAL A 175 9.72 -38.87 5.10
CA VAL A 175 10.35 -40.19 5.03
C VAL A 175 10.27 -40.67 3.59
N GLY A 176 11.43 -40.91 2.97
CA GLY A 176 11.51 -41.50 1.64
C GLY A 176 10.95 -42.91 1.64
N ILE A 177 10.17 -43.26 0.62
CA ILE A 177 9.52 -44.56 0.52
C ILE A 177 10.35 -45.63 -0.19
N THR A 178 11.37 -45.21 -0.96
CA THR A 178 12.31 -46.11 -1.65
C THR A 178 13.53 -46.42 -0.79
N SER A 179 14.13 -47.58 -1.06
CA SER A 179 15.38 -48.01 -0.45
C SER A 179 16.54 -47.64 -1.38
N TYR A 180 17.52 -46.94 -0.82
CA TYR A 180 18.76 -46.53 -1.43
C TYR A 180 19.86 -47.55 -1.09
N ASP A 181 20.83 -47.69 -2.00
CA ASP A 181 21.98 -48.59 -1.81
C ASP A 181 22.85 -48.13 -0.63
N SER A 182 23.61 -49.04 -0.03
CA SER A 182 24.58 -48.70 1.02
C SER A 182 25.64 -47.75 0.45
N GLY A 183 25.90 -46.63 1.13
CA GLY A 183 26.83 -45.64 0.64
C GLY A 183 26.53 -44.22 1.09
N LYS A 184 27.27 -43.28 0.48
CA LYS A 184 27.14 -41.84 0.70
C LYS A 184 26.19 -41.27 -0.33
N HIS A 185 25.15 -40.58 0.14
CA HIS A 185 24.18 -39.86 -0.69
C HIS A 185 24.16 -38.37 -0.34
N ILE A 186 24.03 -37.51 -1.34
CA ILE A 186 23.81 -36.08 -1.16
C ILE A 186 22.34 -35.79 -1.37
N VAL A 187 21.68 -35.30 -0.31
CA VAL A 187 20.30 -34.90 -0.33
C VAL A 187 20.23 -33.38 -0.43
N THR A 188 19.62 -32.88 -1.49
CA THR A 188 19.39 -31.46 -1.71
C THR A 188 17.90 -31.17 -1.61
N VAL A 189 17.49 -30.34 -0.66
CA VAL A 189 16.11 -29.90 -0.52
C VAL A 189 16.02 -28.46 -1.04
N THR A 190 15.09 -28.19 -1.96
CA THR A 190 14.92 -26.88 -2.59
C THR A 190 13.50 -26.36 -2.39
N SER A 191 13.39 -25.07 -2.08
CA SER A 191 12.16 -24.29 -2.05
C SER A 191 12.19 -23.17 -3.09
N SER A 192 11.13 -22.36 -3.14
CA SER A 192 11.09 -21.15 -3.98
C SER A 192 12.11 -20.08 -3.57
N SER A 193 12.69 -20.17 -2.38
CA SER A 193 13.53 -19.11 -1.80
C SER A 193 14.99 -19.55 -1.56
N ASN A 194 15.26 -20.84 -1.35
CA ASN A 194 16.62 -21.34 -1.15
C ASN A 194 16.74 -22.84 -1.46
N SER A 195 17.98 -23.35 -1.38
CA SER A 195 18.33 -24.76 -1.50
C SER A 195 19.35 -25.11 -0.40
N GLU A 196 19.19 -26.26 0.24
CA GLU A 196 20.13 -26.77 1.25
C GLU A 196 20.53 -28.21 0.95
N ASP A 197 21.83 -28.50 1.11
CA ASP A 197 22.43 -29.81 0.90
C ASP A 197 22.79 -30.47 2.23
N ARG A 198 22.54 -31.78 2.33
CA ARG A 198 22.97 -32.61 3.46
C ARG A 198 23.50 -33.93 2.97
N ILE A 199 24.62 -34.37 3.55
CA ILE A 199 25.17 -35.70 3.28
C ILE A 199 24.53 -36.69 4.23
N VAL A 200 24.05 -37.81 3.68
CA VAL A 200 23.48 -38.93 4.42
C VAL A 200 24.27 -40.20 4.09
N TYR A 201 24.47 -41.05 5.09
CA TYR A 201 25.11 -42.34 4.95
C TYR A 201 24.08 -43.44 5.18
N CYS A 202 23.95 -44.35 4.21
CA CYS A 202 23.12 -45.54 4.31
C CYS A 202 24.01 -46.76 4.57
N ASP A 203 23.62 -47.56 5.57
CA ASP A 203 24.24 -48.85 5.91
C ASP A 203 23.63 -50.00 5.10
#